data_AF-A0A6N1VA72-F1
#
_entry.id   AF-A0A6N1VA72-F1
#
_cell.length_a   1.000
_cell.length_b   1.000
_cell.length_c   1.000
_cell.angle_alpha   90.00
_cell.angle_beta   90.00
_cell.angle_gamma   90.00
#
_symmetry.space_group_name_H-M   'P 1'
#
loop_
_entity.id
_entity.type
_entity.pdbx_description
1 polymer ?
#
loop_
_entity_poly.entity_id
_entity_poly.type
_entity_poly.pdbx_seq_one_letter_code
_entity_poly.pdbx_strand_id
1 'polypeptide(L)'
;MELPVEPASGALSVALEAALDVTGGMDPQNADGGDQVKIAATVSNTGNIALSDVRPADFVVMVGGVRSTVSSLAIIEPEVLAEIGPGASGEFAITYVLSDEDVYRAAGTEDGLVVRGSATARWAVGEIAAELAEYRVQVPANPRLTIAKGAAIAKAEGNRGAGLEAGDIVTYTYTVTNSGNVAISDITITDEHEGVLLNSAEAASIDEGPFAETESVADPLGVSADESGPNGVWDLLGAGGAVTFTYRHTVTQAEFEAQ
;
A
#
# COMPACT_ATOMS: atom_id res chain seq x y z
N MET A 1 -65.31 16.20 -6.63
CA MET A 1 -64.07 16.97 -6.81
C MET A 1 -62.95 15.93 -6.78
N GLU A 2 -62.55 15.43 -7.94
CA GLU A 2 -61.38 14.54 -8.02
C GLU A 2 -60.16 15.39 -7.74
N LEU A 3 -59.35 14.98 -6.76
CA LEU A 3 -58.05 15.58 -6.53
C LEU A 3 -57.18 15.26 -7.76
N PRO A 4 -56.44 16.24 -8.32
CA PRO A 4 -55.53 15.95 -9.42
C PRO A 4 -54.49 14.93 -8.96
N VAL A 5 -54.46 13.78 -9.64
CA VAL A 5 -53.39 12.78 -9.44
C VAL A 5 -52.10 13.33 -10.03
N GLU A 6 -51.02 13.29 -9.25
CA GLU A 6 -49.71 13.63 -9.77
C GLU A 6 -49.33 12.69 -10.92
N PRO A 7 -48.67 13.19 -11.98
CA PRO A 7 -48.24 12.33 -13.07
C PRO A 7 -47.25 11.27 -12.58
N ALA A 8 -47.28 10.09 -13.19
CA ALA A 8 -46.31 9.04 -12.91
C ALA A 8 -44.88 9.51 -13.24
N SER A 9 -43.97 9.30 -12.30
CA SER A 9 -42.57 9.73 -12.35
C SER A 9 -41.70 8.64 -11.72
N GLY A 10 -40.77 8.10 -12.49
CA GLY A 10 -39.66 7.30 -11.99
C GLY A 10 -38.51 8.22 -11.58
N ALA A 11 -37.94 8.00 -10.40
CA ALA A 11 -36.74 8.68 -9.93
C ALA A 11 -35.93 7.71 -9.07
N LEU A 12 -34.62 7.70 -9.29
CA LEU A 12 -33.69 6.78 -8.66
C LEU A 12 -32.55 7.57 -8.03
N SER A 13 -32.19 7.24 -6.80
CA SER A 13 -30.99 7.78 -6.14
C SER A 13 -30.14 6.63 -5.60
N VAL A 14 -28.83 6.84 -5.53
CA VAL A 14 -27.90 5.90 -4.91
C VAL A 14 -27.12 6.60 -3.80
N ALA A 15 -26.86 5.88 -2.72
CA ALA A 15 -25.94 6.26 -1.67
C ALA A 15 -24.91 5.13 -1.50
N LEU A 16 -23.66 5.51 -1.30
CA LEU A 16 -22.57 4.57 -1.08
C LEU A 16 -22.05 4.73 0.35
N GLU A 17 -21.78 3.59 0.97
CA GLU A 17 -20.95 3.50 2.15
C GLU A 17 -19.88 2.45 1.87
N ALA A 18 -18.68 2.66 2.39
CA ALA A 18 -17.62 1.67 2.25
C ALA A 18 -16.75 1.60 3.50
N ALA A 19 -16.30 0.39 3.81
CA ALA A 19 -15.44 0.10 4.94
C ALA A 19 -14.23 -0.72 4.48
N LEU A 20 -13.05 -0.32 4.96
CA LEU A 20 -11.84 -1.12 4.83
C LEU A 20 -11.91 -2.29 5.81
N ASP A 21 -11.65 -3.49 5.32
CA ASP A 21 -11.56 -4.74 6.04
C ASP A 21 -10.15 -5.31 5.87
N VAL A 22 -9.37 -5.25 6.95
CA VAL A 22 -7.96 -5.68 7.00
C VAL A 22 -7.79 -7.16 7.35
N THR A 23 -8.86 -7.95 7.32
CA THR A 23 -8.81 -9.37 7.70
C THR A 23 -8.41 -10.30 6.54
N GLY A 24 -8.36 -9.79 5.31
CA GLY A 24 -8.03 -10.54 4.11
C GLY A 24 -6.53 -10.62 3.81
N GLY A 25 -5.76 -9.68 4.36
CA GLY A 25 -4.34 -9.50 4.19
C GLY A 25 -3.44 -10.38 5.08
N MET A 26 -2.14 -10.10 5.03
CA MET A 26 -1.11 -10.83 5.77
C MET A 26 -0.90 -10.29 7.19
N ASP A 27 -1.11 -8.99 7.40
CA ASP A 27 -1.05 -8.31 8.69
C ASP A 27 -2.44 -7.76 9.09
N PRO A 28 -3.18 -8.45 9.97
CA PRO A 28 -4.53 -8.03 10.37
C PRO A 28 -4.59 -6.73 11.19
N GLN A 29 -3.43 -6.12 11.48
CA GLN A 29 -3.36 -4.83 12.16
C GLN A 29 -3.17 -3.67 11.18
N ASN A 30 -2.88 -3.93 9.90
CA ASN A 30 -2.51 -2.92 8.92
C ASN A 30 -3.08 -3.22 7.55
N ALA A 31 -3.33 -2.17 6.77
CA ALA A 31 -3.75 -2.36 5.39
C ALA A 31 -2.58 -2.94 4.57
N ASP A 32 -2.80 -4.06 3.88
CA ASP A 32 -1.86 -4.66 2.93
C ASP A 32 -2.58 -5.39 1.77
N GLY A 33 -1.82 -5.92 0.81
CA GLY A 33 -2.37 -6.64 -0.32
C GLY A 33 -3.17 -7.89 0.08
N GLY A 34 -4.39 -7.99 -0.42
CA GLY A 34 -5.36 -9.04 -0.08
C GLY A 34 -6.51 -8.55 0.80
N ASP A 35 -6.36 -7.39 1.42
CA ASP A 35 -7.44 -6.71 2.14
C ASP A 35 -8.60 -6.31 1.24
N GLN A 36 -9.74 -5.98 1.85
CA GLN A 36 -10.95 -5.71 1.11
C GLN A 36 -11.55 -4.35 1.46
N VAL A 37 -12.14 -3.71 0.48
CA VAL A 37 -13.11 -2.62 0.69
C VAL A 37 -14.50 -3.21 0.45
N LYS A 38 -15.28 -3.28 1.52
CA LYS A 38 -16.69 -3.69 1.50
C LYS A 38 -17.54 -2.47 1.25
N ILE A 39 -18.25 -2.47 0.13
CA ILE A 39 -19.04 -1.35 -0.36
C ILE A 39 -20.51 -1.75 -0.28
N ALA A 40 -21.30 -0.95 0.42
CA ALA A 40 -22.75 -1.03 0.44
C ALA A 40 -23.31 0.07 -0.46
N ALA A 41 -24.06 -0.32 -1.50
CA ALA A 41 -24.77 0.62 -2.36
C ALA A 41 -26.27 0.55 -2.09
N THR A 42 -26.80 1.56 -1.41
CA THR A 42 -28.23 1.69 -1.14
C THR A 42 -28.89 2.45 -2.29
N VAL A 43 -29.79 1.77 -3.01
CA VAL A 43 -30.56 2.36 -4.10
C VAL A 43 -31.98 2.63 -3.63
N SER A 44 -32.48 3.85 -3.85
CA SER A 44 -33.81 4.27 -3.41
C SER A 44 -34.65 4.76 -4.57
N ASN A 45 -35.92 4.34 -4.59
CA ASN A 45 -36.92 4.86 -5.50
C ASN A 45 -37.53 6.14 -4.91
N THR A 46 -37.12 7.29 -5.42
CA THR A 46 -37.61 8.61 -4.99
C THR A 46 -38.79 9.09 -5.84
N GLY A 47 -39.21 8.28 -6.82
CA GLY A 47 -40.37 8.54 -7.65
C GLY A 47 -41.68 8.07 -7.00
N ASN A 48 -42.78 8.18 -7.76
CA ASN A 48 -44.12 7.80 -7.32
C ASN A 48 -44.65 6.53 -8.02
N ILE A 49 -43.81 5.85 -8.80
CA ILE A 49 -44.12 4.57 -9.44
C ILE A 49 -43.04 3.53 -9.12
N ALA A 50 -43.41 2.25 -9.09
CA ALA A 50 -42.46 1.16 -8.90
C ALA A 50 -41.41 1.12 -10.02
N LEU A 51 -40.17 0.78 -9.64
CA LEU A 51 -39.04 0.58 -10.54
C LEU A 51 -38.71 -0.91 -10.60
N SER A 52 -38.37 -1.42 -11.77
CA SER A 52 -38.00 -2.83 -11.98
C SER A 52 -36.62 -2.97 -12.60
N ASP A 53 -36.04 -4.18 -12.55
CA ASP A 53 -34.72 -4.48 -13.14
C ASP A 53 -33.64 -3.49 -12.64
N VAL A 54 -33.63 -3.23 -11.33
CA VAL A 54 -32.70 -2.29 -10.72
C VAL A 54 -31.33 -2.97 -10.61
N ARG A 55 -30.29 -2.35 -11.17
CA ARG A 55 -28.95 -2.93 -11.29
C ARG A 55 -27.86 -1.92 -10.89
N PRO A 56 -26.75 -2.37 -10.27
CA PRO A 56 -25.54 -1.56 -10.13
C PRO A 56 -25.01 -1.13 -11.51
N ALA A 57 -24.52 0.10 -11.62
CA ALA A 57 -23.93 0.62 -12.85
C ALA A 57 -22.72 1.51 -12.55
N ASP A 58 -21.79 1.61 -13.51
CA ASP A 58 -20.64 2.52 -13.47
C ASP A 58 -19.79 2.48 -12.19
N PHE A 59 -19.66 1.30 -11.58
CA PHE A 59 -18.81 1.14 -10.40
C PHE A 59 -17.33 1.20 -10.78
N VAL A 60 -16.62 2.13 -10.16
CA VAL A 60 -15.20 2.37 -10.36
C VAL A 60 -14.54 2.65 -9.02
N VAL A 61 -13.39 2.03 -8.78
CA VAL A 61 -12.51 2.36 -7.66
C VAL A 61 -11.32 3.14 -8.20
N MET A 62 -11.12 4.34 -7.67
CA MET A 62 -9.97 5.19 -7.93
C MET A 62 -9.00 5.05 -6.76
N VAL A 63 -7.74 4.79 -7.06
CA VAL A 63 -6.66 4.63 -6.09
C VAL A 63 -5.53 5.57 -6.47
N GLY A 64 -5.11 6.45 -5.55
CA GLY A 64 -4.12 7.49 -5.82
C GLY A 64 -4.50 8.41 -7.00
N GLY A 65 -5.80 8.62 -7.23
CA GLY A 65 -6.31 9.42 -8.36
C GLY A 65 -6.34 8.70 -9.72
N VAL A 66 -5.99 7.41 -9.78
CA VAL A 66 -6.02 6.60 -11.01
C VAL A 66 -7.05 5.48 -10.87
N ARG A 67 -7.71 5.08 -11.98
CA ARG A 67 -8.58 3.90 -11.96
C ARG A 67 -7.74 2.66 -11.67
N SER A 68 -8.08 1.89 -10.65
CA SER A 68 -7.34 0.66 -10.43
C SER A 68 -7.64 -0.36 -11.53
N THR A 69 -6.59 -0.98 -12.07
CA THR A 69 -6.66 -2.00 -13.12
C THR A 69 -6.05 -3.33 -12.70
N VAL A 70 -5.43 -3.37 -11.53
CA VAL A 70 -4.66 -4.50 -11.00
C VAL A 70 -5.47 -5.36 -10.02
N SER A 71 -6.65 -4.88 -9.65
CA SER A 71 -7.52 -5.47 -8.63
C SER A 71 -8.85 -5.94 -9.21
N SER A 72 -9.55 -6.78 -8.46
CA SER A 72 -10.86 -7.29 -8.88
C SER A 72 -11.97 -6.64 -8.09
N LEU A 73 -12.99 -6.18 -8.81
CA LEU A 73 -14.24 -5.70 -8.27
C LEU A 73 -15.31 -6.76 -8.53
N ALA A 74 -15.92 -7.27 -7.47
CA ALA A 74 -16.98 -8.27 -7.56
C ALA A 74 -18.24 -7.77 -6.86
N ILE A 75 -19.39 -7.95 -7.51
CA ILE A 75 -20.69 -7.78 -6.87
C ILE A 75 -20.97 -9.09 -6.15
N ILE A 76 -21.21 -9.01 -4.84
CA ILE A 76 -21.44 -10.19 -4.02
C ILE A 76 -22.90 -10.60 -4.08
N GLU A 77 -23.87 -9.68 -3.91
CA GLU A 77 -25.31 -9.98 -4.00
C GLU A 77 -26.20 -8.75 -3.71
N PRO A 78 -27.45 -8.72 -4.23
CA PRO A 78 -27.92 -9.47 -5.40
C PRO A 78 -27.37 -8.85 -6.71
N GLU A 79 -27.44 -9.55 -7.85
CA GLU A 79 -27.06 -8.94 -9.14
C GLU A 79 -28.11 -7.92 -9.64
N VAL A 80 -29.37 -8.14 -9.26
CA VAL A 80 -30.52 -7.32 -9.66
C VAL A 80 -31.56 -7.32 -8.55
N LEU A 81 -32.18 -6.17 -8.31
CA LEU A 81 -33.40 -6.08 -7.51
C LEU A 81 -34.58 -6.06 -8.48
N ALA A 82 -35.45 -7.07 -8.36
CA ALA A 82 -36.53 -7.29 -9.31
C ALA A 82 -37.51 -6.10 -9.35
N GLU A 83 -37.84 -5.55 -8.18
CA GLU A 83 -38.73 -4.40 -8.04
C GLU A 83 -38.41 -3.61 -6.76
N ILE A 84 -38.48 -2.27 -6.84
CA ILE A 84 -38.47 -1.35 -5.70
C ILE A 84 -39.69 -0.43 -5.80
N GLY A 85 -40.60 -0.55 -4.83
CA GLY A 85 -41.80 0.30 -4.75
C GLY A 85 -41.47 1.77 -4.42
N PRO A 86 -42.44 2.70 -4.61
CA PRO A 86 -42.24 4.11 -4.29
C PRO A 86 -41.79 4.34 -2.83
N GLY A 87 -40.73 5.12 -2.63
CA GLY A 87 -40.15 5.42 -1.32
C GLY A 87 -39.41 4.25 -0.66
N ALA A 88 -39.33 3.09 -1.32
CA ALA A 88 -38.57 1.96 -0.82
C ALA A 88 -37.11 2.01 -1.31
N SER A 89 -36.27 1.22 -0.64
CA SER A 89 -34.85 1.07 -0.94
C SER A 89 -34.46 -0.39 -1.01
N GLY A 90 -33.38 -0.69 -1.71
CA GLY A 90 -32.67 -1.96 -1.66
C GLY A 90 -31.17 -1.73 -1.63
N GLU A 91 -30.41 -2.80 -1.40
CA GLU A 91 -28.97 -2.71 -1.17
C GLU A 91 -28.23 -3.71 -2.05
N PHE A 92 -27.07 -3.30 -2.54
CA PHE A 92 -26.10 -4.16 -3.22
C PHE A 92 -24.81 -4.21 -2.40
N ALA A 93 -24.35 -5.42 -2.11
CA ALA A 93 -23.06 -5.66 -1.50
C ALA A 93 -22.00 -5.86 -2.59
N ILE A 94 -20.97 -5.02 -2.56
CA ILE A 94 -19.87 -5.02 -3.54
C ILE A 94 -18.57 -5.17 -2.76
N THR A 95 -17.63 -5.93 -3.29
CA THR A 95 -16.31 -6.12 -2.68
C THR A 95 -15.22 -5.84 -3.68
N TYR A 96 -14.26 -5.06 -3.23
CA TYR A 96 -13.05 -4.72 -3.95
C TYR A 96 -11.86 -5.27 -3.16
N VAL A 97 -11.08 -6.16 -3.77
CA VAL A 97 -9.86 -6.71 -3.13
C VAL A 97 -8.68 -5.82 -3.50
N LEU A 98 -7.96 -5.32 -2.50
CA LEU A 98 -6.81 -4.45 -2.63
C LEU A 98 -5.57 -5.24 -3.05
N SER A 99 -4.79 -4.67 -3.96
CA SER A 99 -3.40 -5.09 -4.19
C SER A 99 -2.46 -4.30 -3.26
N ASP A 100 -1.23 -4.77 -3.08
CA ASP A 100 -0.19 -3.99 -2.37
C ASP A 100 -0.01 -2.60 -2.99
N GLU A 101 -0.02 -2.52 -4.33
CA GLU A 101 0.11 -1.27 -5.07
C GLU A 101 -1.05 -0.29 -4.76
N ASP A 102 -2.28 -0.80 -4.65
CA ASP A 102 -3.42 0.03 -4.25
C ASP A 102 -3.22 0.60 -2.85
N VAL A 103 -2.82 -0.25 -1.90
CA VAL A 103 -2.58 0.17 -0.52
C VAL A 103 -1.49 1.24 -0.48
N TYR A 104 -0.36 1.03 -1.16
CA TYR A 104 0.75 1.99 -1.16
C TYR A 104 0.40 3.33 -1.81
N ARG A 105 -0.49 3.33 -2.80
CA ARG A 105 -1.00 4.57 -3.42
C ARG A 105 -2.06 5.27 -2.59
N ALA A 106 -2.80 4.53 -1.76
CA ALA A 106 -3.90 5.07 -0.96
C ALA A 106 -3.49 5.52 0.45
N ALA A 107 -2.52 4.83 1.05
CA ALA A 107 -2.17 5.01 2.45
C ALA A 107 -1.78 6.45 2.79
N GLY A 108 -2.34 6.99 3.87
CA GLY A 108 -2.05 8.33 4.38
C GLY A 108 -2.61 9.49 3.54
N THR A 109 -3.38 9.21 2.48
CA THR A 109 -3.96 10.23 1.62
C THR A 109 -5.48 10.29 1.81
N GLU A 110 -6.02 11.50 2.04
CA GLU A 110 -7.47 11.70 2.26
C GLU A 110 -8.33 11.20 1.08
N ASP A 111 -7.81 11.35 -0.14
CA ASP A 111 -8.39 10.87 -1.40
C ASP A 111 -7.65 9.67 -1.99
N GLY A 112 -6.98 8.92 -1.12
CA GLY A 112 -6.18 7.76 -1.50
C GLY A 112 -7.00 6.64 -2.13
N LEU A 113 -8.23 6.41 -1.63
CA LEU A 113 -9.18 5.46 -2.18
C LEU A 113 -10.58 6.05 -2.27
N VAL A 114 -11.12 6.11 -3.48
CA VAL A 114 -12.41 6.70 -3.78
C VAL A 114 -13.25 5.72 -4.58
N VAL A 115 -14.42 5.37 -4.08
CA VAL A 115 -15.40 4.51 -4.73
C VAL A 115 -16.44 5.39 -5.38
N ARG A 116 -16.74 5.12 -6.66
CA ARG A 116 -17.83 5.76 -7.39
C ARG A 116 -18.75 4.69 -7.95
N GLY A 117 -20.04 5.00 -8.02
CA GLY A 117 -21.04 4.07 -8.53
C GLY A 117 -22.38 4.73 -8.75
N SER A 118 -23.16 4.15 -9.64
CA SER A 118 -24.54 4.51 -9.94
C SER A 118 -25.42 3.25 -9.91
N ALA A 119 -26.69 3.41 -10.25
CA ALA A 119 -27.61 2.32 -10.52
C ALA A 119 -28.51 2.70 -11.70
N THR A 120 -28.94 1.70 -12.45
CA THR A 120 -29.98 1.84 -13.47
C THR A 120 -31.23 1.09 -13.06
N ALA A 121 -32.38 1.51 -13.57
CA ALA A 121 -33.66 0.85 -13.36
C ALA A 121 -34.59 1.08 -14.54
N ARG A 122 -35.63 0.25 -14.66
CA ARG A 122 -36.73 0.41 -15.63
C ARG A 122 -37.97 0.93 -14.94
N TRP A 123 -38.73 1.74 -15.67
CA TRP A 123 -40.05 2.21 -15.28
C TRP A 123 -40.98 2.22 -16.49
N ALA A 124 -42.24 2.61 -16.29
CA ALA A 124 -43.32 2.45 -17.28
C ALA A 124 -43.02 3.07 -18.67
N VAL A 125 -42.16 4.08 -18.75
CA VAL A 125 -41.87 4.81 -20.00
C VAL A 125 -40.41 4.70 -20.46
N GLY A 126 -39.55 3.94 -19.76
CA GLY A 126 -38.16 3.79 -20.19
C GLY A 126 -37.20 3.31 -19.11
N GLU A 127 -35.92 3.60 -19.32
CA GLU A 127 -34.84 3.38 -18.36
C GLU A 127 -34.50 4.69 -17.66
N ILE A 128 -34.04 4.60 -16.42
CA ILE A 128 -33.53 5.72 -15.64
C ILE A 128 -32.22 5.31 -14.98
N ALA A 129 -31.32 6.28 -14.81
CA ALA A 129 -30.09 6.12 -14.06
C ALA A 129 -30.08 7.08 -12.88
N ALA A 130 -29.52 6.66 -11.76
CA ALA A 130 -29.21 7.54 -10.65
C ALA A 130 -28.02 8.45 -11.01
N GLU A 131 -27.92 9.60 -10.34
CA GLU A 131 -26.67 10.35 -10.33
C GLU A 131 -25.55 9.51 -9.71
N LEU A 132 -24.31 9.76 -10.16
CA LEU A 132 -23.14 9.08 -9.64
C LEU A 132 -22.92 9.48 -8.18
N ALA A 133 -22.86 8.51 -7.29
CA ALA A 133 -22.43 8.73 -5.91
C ALA A 133 -20.93 8.46 -5.77
N GLU A 134 -20.35 9.07 -4.74
CA GLU A 134 -18.96 8.89 -4.36
C GLU A 134 -18.86 8.61 -2.86
N TYR A 135 -17.92 7.74 -2.47
CA TYR A 135 -17.52 7.56 -1.09
C TYR A 135 -16.00 7.44 -0.99
N ARG A 136 -15.42 8.02 0.06
CA ARG A 136 -13.97 8.04 0.31
C ARG A 136 -13.64 7.08 1.43
N VAL A 137 -12.67 6.20 1.20
CA VAL A 137 -12.21 5.23 2.19
C VAL A 137 -10.82 5.64 2.65
N GLN A 138 -10.68 5.82 3.96
CA GLN A 138 -9.38 6.12 4.55
C GLN A 138 -8.56 4.84 4.67
N VAL A 139 -7.35 4.87 4.12
CA VAL A 139 -6.33 3.85 4.35
C VAL A 139 -5.28 4.47 5.29
N PRO A 140 -5.25 4.09 6.58
CA PRO A 140 -4.32 4.69 7.53
C PRO A 140 -2.86 4.45 7.15
N ALA A 141 -2.03 5.48 7.31
CA ALA A 141 -0.58 5.33 7.21
C ALA A 141 -0.04 4.53 8.40
N ASN A 142 0.80 3.55 8.11
CA ASN A 142 1.51 2.73 9.08
C ASN A 142 2.97 2.59 8.63
N PRO A 143 3.83 3.57 8.97
CA PRO A 143 5.25 3.49 8.68
C PRO A 143 5.91 2.42 9.56
N ARG A 144 6.66 1.49 8.95
CA ARG A 144 7.42 0.46 9.66
C ARG A 144 8.71 0.12 8.93
N LEU A 145 9.81 0.08 9.68
CA LEU A 145 11.10 -0.38 9.20
C LEU A 145 11.55 -1.60 9.97
N THR A 146 12.16 -2.54 9.26
CA THR A 146 12.92 -3.64 9.85
C THR A 146 14.34 -3.58 9.31
N ILE A 147 15.29 -4.06 10.12
CA ILE A 147 16.70 -4.16 9.75
C ILE A 147 17.23 -5.55 10.09
N ALA A 148 17.96 -6.15 9.15
CA ALA A 148 18.69 -7.39 9.36
C ALA A 148 20.19 -7.15 9.16
N LYS A 149 21.01 -7.54 10.16
CA LYS A 149 22.48 -7.47 10.10
C LYS A 149 23.06 -8.87 9.84
N GLY A 150 23.92 -8.97 8.84
CA GLY A 150 24.72 -10.15 8.52
C GLY A 150 26.21 -9.83 8.52
N ALA A 151 27.05 -10.85 8.65
CA ALA A 151 28.49 -10.74 8.56
C ALA A 151 29.09 -11.98 7.86
N ALA A 152 30.07 -11.76 6.98
CA ALA A 152 30.83 -12.81 6.30
C ALA A 152 32.33 -12.54 6.45
N ILE A 153 33.12 -13.58 6.71
CA ILE A 153 34.56 -13.46 6.94
C ILE A 153 35.31 -14.02 5.74
N ALA A 154 36.23 -13.23 5.19
CA ALA A 154 37.24 -13.66 4.23
C ALA A 154 38.61 -13.71 4.92
N LYS A 155 39.24 -14.89 4.90
CA LYS A 155 40.56 -15.10 5.51
C LYS A 155 41.66 -14.48 4.68
N ALA A 156 42.61 -13.81 5.32
CA ALA A 156 43.83 -13.33 4.68
C ALA A 156 44.64 -14.49 4.07
N GLU A 157 45.41 -14.22 3.02
CA GLU A 157 46.25 -15.25 2.41
C GLU A 157 47.25 -15.83 3.43
N GLY A 158 47.23 -17.16 3.58
CA GLY A 158 48.08 -17.87 4.56
C GLY A 158 47.44 -18.08 5.93
N ASN A 159 46.36 -17.36 6.26
CA ASN A 159 45.56 -17.62 7.45
C ASN A 159 44.71 -18.89 7.26
N ARG A 160 44.94 -19.91 8.09
CA ARG A 160 44.15 -21.15 8.15
C ARG A 160 43.59 -21.41 9.55
N GLY A 161 43.70 -20.44 10.45
CA GLY A 161 43.18 -20.51 11.81
C GLY A 161 41.65 -20.53 11.83
N ALA A 162 41.09 -21.11 12.89
CA ALA A 162 39.64 -21.12 13.11
C ALA A 162 39.09 -19.78 13.65
N GLY A 163 39.95 -18.96 14.27
CA GLY A 163 39.63 -17.63 14.78
C GLY A 163 39.92 -16.53 13.77
N LEU A 164 39.36 -15.33 13.99
CA LEU A 164 39.77 -14.12 13.26
C LEU A 164 41.26 -13.82 13.53
N GLU A 165 41.98 -13.39 12.51
CA GLU A 165 43.36 -12.89 12.64
C GLU A 165 43.49 -11.54 11.95
N ALA A 166 44.51 -10.77 12.31
CA ALA A 166 44.79 -9.49 11.68
C ALA A 166 45.01 -9.67 10.16
N GLY A 167 44.37 -8.81 9.37
CA GLY A 167 44.32 -8.88 7.92
C GLY A 167 43.11 -9.62 7.34
N ASP A 168 42.34 -10.36 8.16
CA ASP A 168 41.05 -10.90 7.71
C ASP A 168 40.09 -9.76 7.35
N ILE A 169 39.19 -9.99 6.40
CA ILE A 169 38.16 -9.02 6.00
C ILE A 169 36.79 -9.51 6.48
N VAL A 170 36.09 -8.68 7.25
CA VAL A 170 34.69 -8.91 7.62
C VAL A 170 33.80 -8.03 6.75
N THR A 171 32.97 -8.65 5.92
CA THR A 171 31.93 -7.96 5.17
C THR A 171 30.65 -7.98 5.98
N TYR A 172 30.20 -6.81 6.42
CA TYR A 172 28.90 -6.59 7.04
C TYR A 172 27.86 -6.24 6.01
N THR A 173 26.65 -6.76 6.17
CA THR A 173 25.51 -6.50 5.29
C THR A 173 24.32 -6.10 6.14
N TYR A 174 23.72 -4.95 5.85
CA TYR A 174 22.54 -4.43 6.53
C TYR A 174 21.41 -4.32 5.51
N THR A 175 20.37 -5.12 5.67
CA THR A 175 19.18 -5.01 4.83
C THR A 175 18.10 -4.29 5.60
N VAL A 176 17.74 -3.09 5.14
CA VAL A 176 16.62 -2.30 5.65
C VAL A 176 15.41 -2.56 4.76
N THR A 177 14.30 -2.93 5.36
CA THR A 177 13.05 -3.20 4.65
C THR A 177 11.95 -2.29 5.16
N ASN A 178 11.25 -1.62 4.24
CA ASN A 178 10.01 -0.93 4.55
C ASN A 178 8.88 -1.94 4.58
N SER A 179 8.55 -2.38 5.80
CA SER A 179 7.42 -3.27 6.09
C SER A 179 6.12 -2.52 6.37
N GLY A 180 6.15 -1.20 6.23
CA GLY A 180 4.98 -0.34 6.31
C GLY A 180 4.30 -0.16 4.95
N ASN A 181 3.23 0.62 4.94
CA ASN A 181 2.44 0.90 3.75
C ASN A 181 2.63 2.32 3.19
N VAL A 182 3.58 3.08 3.72
CA VAL A 182 3.95 4.42 3.25
C VAL A 182 5.45 4.51 3.01
N ALA A 183 5.87 5.37 2.09
CA ALA A 183 7.29 5.62 1.85
C ALA A 183 7.94 6.28 3.08
N ILE A 184 9.20 5.97 3.32
CA ILE A 184 9.97 6.47 4.47
C ILE A 184 11.20 7.18 3.94
N SER A 185 11.43 8.41 4.40
CA SER A 185 12.56 9.23 3.99
C SER A 185 13.71 9.21 4.99
N ASP A 186 14.87 9.70 4.54
CA ASP A 186 16.05 10.01 5.36
C ASP A 186 16.54 8.82 6.20
N ILE A 187 16.62 7.65 5.57
CA ILE A 187 17.06 6.43 6.23
C ILE A 187 18.57 6.50 6.39
N THR A 188 19.05 6.44 7.63
CA THR A 188 20.49 6.41 7.93
C THR A 188 20.83 5.14 8.69
N ILE A 189 21.87 4.43 8.25
CA ILE A 189 22.44 3.32 8.99
C ILE A 189 23.66 3.79 9.77
N THR A 190 23.63 3.55 11.08
CA THR A 190 24.75 3.80 11.97
C THR A 190 25.13 2.50 12.67
N ASP A 191 26.40 2.13 12.59
CA ASP A 191 26.98 1.03 13.35
C ASP A 191 28.26 1.53 14.03
N GLU A 192 28.41 1.22 15.31
CA GLU A 192 29.55 1.64 16.11
C GLU A 192 30.47 0.44 16.32
N HIS A 193 31.66 0.50 15.73
CA HIS A 193 32.71 -0.51 15.90
C HIS A 193 33.91 0.14 16.55
N GLU A 194 34.28 -0.32 17.77
CA GLU A 194 35.42 0.18 18.55
C GLU A 194 35.53 1.72 18.67
N GLY A 195 34.41 2.42 18.81
CA GLY A 195 34.37 3.89 18.92
C GLY A 195 34.52 4.64 17.59
N VAL A 196 34.51 3.92 16.46
CA VAL A 196 34.37 4.47 15.10
C VAL A 196 32.91 4.37 14.68
N LEU A 197 32.34 5.52 14.32
CA LEU A 197 31.01 5.61 13.73
C LEU A 197 31.10 5.37 12.22
N LEU A 198 30.51 4.26 11.77
CA LEU A 198 30.60 3.80 10.38
C LEU A 198 29.71 4.58 9.40
N ASN A 199 28.90 5.53 9.89
CA ASN A 199 28.10 6.43 9.07
C ASN A 199 28.83 7.72 8.64
N SER A 200 30.15 7.81 8.86
CA SER A 200 30.94 9.00 8.50
C SER A 200 31.86 8.70 7.32
N ALA A 201 31.93 9.63 6.36
CA ALA A 201 32.86 9.57 5.23
C ALA A 201 34.34 9.46 5.66
N GLU A 202 34.66 9.79 6.91
CA GLU A 202 35.99 9.75 7.50
C GLU A 202 36.39 8.34 8.00
N ALA A 203 35.43 7.42 8.20
CA ALA A 203 35.70 6.03 8.59
C ALA A 203 36.14 5.12 7.42
N ALA A 204 36.16 5.65 6.20
CA ALA A 204 36.51 4.92 4.99
C ALA A 204 38.01 4.59 4.92
N SER A 205 38.35 3.32 4.70
CA SER A 205 39.59 3.02 3.97
C SER A 205 39.37 3.36 2.49
N ILE A 206 40.41 3.88 1.83
CA ILE A 206 40.37 4.42 0.45
C ILE A 206 40.01 3.33 -0.59
N ASP A 207 40.02 2.05 -0.19
CA ASP A 207 39.73 0.92 -1.08
C ASP A 207 38.26 0.44 -0.98
N GLU A 208 37.56 0.59 0.16
CA GLU A 208 36.23 -0.05 0.40
C GLU A 208 35.24 0.70 1.34
N GLY A 209 35.41 2.01 1.57
CA GLY A 209 34.60 2.79 2.52
C GLY A 209 33.09 2.91 2.27
N PRO A 210 32.42 3.77 3.07
CA PRO A 210 31.72 3.43 4.32
C PRO A 210 30.52 2.49 4.11
N PHE A 211 29.81 2.58 2.98
CA PHE A 211 28.80 1.62 2.57
C PHE A 211 28.67 1.58 1.04
N ALA A 212 28.46 0.40 0.49
CA ALA A 212 27.87 0.22 -0.83
C ALA A 212 26.37 -0.03 -0.69
N GLU A 213 25.55 0.71 -1.42
CA GLU A 213 24.09 0.60 -1.41
C GLU A 213 23.57 -0.12 -2.64
N THR A 214 22.54 -0.92 -2.45
CA THR A 214 21.84 -1.59 -3.54
C THR A 214 20.39 -1.83 -3.14
N GLU A 215 19.45 -1.37 -3.95
CA GLU A 215 18.04 -1.77 -3.83
C GLU A 215 17.93 -3.29 -3.94
N SER A 216 17.37 -3.94 -2.92
CA SER A 216 17.40 -5.39 -2.74
C SER A 216 16.06 -6.07 -2.96
N VAL A 217 14.97 -5.30 -3.01
CA VAL A 217 13.61 -5.76 -3.34
C VAL A 217 12.99 -4.76 -4.29
N ALA A 218 12.25 -5.26 -5.28
CA ALA A 218 11.53 -4.42 -6.24
C ALA A 218 10.60 -3.45 -5.50
N ASP A 219 10.80 -2.15 -5.69
CA ASP A 219 9.85 -1.13 -5.31
C ASP A 219 8.61 -1.18 -6.22
N PRO A 220 7.43 -1.57 -5.69
CA PRO A 220 6.23 -1.70 -6.50
C PRO A 220 5.73 -0.38 -7.08
N LEU A 221 6.06 0.76 -6.48
CA LEU A 221 5.73 2.08 -6.99
C LEU A 221 6.88 2.76 -7.74
N GLY A 222 8.10 2.21 -7.66
CA GLY A 222 9.30 2.78 -8.26
C GLY A 222 9.63 4.18 -7.73
N VAL A 223 9.31 4.46 -6.48
CA VAL A 223 9.55 5.74 -5.80
C VAL A 223 10.85 5.77 -5.00
N SER A 224 11.48 4.61 -4.80
CA SER A 224 12.70 4.44 -4.04
C SER A 224 13.81 5.12 -4.78
N ALA A 225 14.46 6.05 -4.10
CA ALA A 225 15.47 6.91 -4.68
C ALA A 225 16.57 7.18 -3.67
N ASP A 226 17.79 7.19 -4.19
CA ASP A 226 18.96 7.70 -3.50
C ASP A 226 19.63 8.73 -4.41
N GLU A 227 19.50 10.00 -4.05
CA GLU A 227 20.21 11.13 -4.68
C GLU A 227 21.52 11.44 -3.94
N SER A 228 21.73 10.85 -2.76
CA SER A 228 22.84 11.13 -1.84
C SER A 228 24.11 10.33 -2.13
N GLY A 229 23.99 9.21 -2.85
CA GLY A 229 25.09 8.34 -3.23
C GLY A 229 25.66 7.52 -2.07
N PRO A 230 26.65 6.62 -2.32
CA PRO A 230 27.08 5.59 -1.36
C PRO A 230 27.71 6.18 -0.09
N ASN A 231 26.92 6.32 0.97
CA ASN A 231 27.36 6.93 2.23
C ASN A 231 26.66 6.39 3.49
N GLY A 232 25.83 5.35 3.39
CA GLY A 232 25.03 4.82 4.49
C GLY A 232 23.71 5.55 4.70
N VAL A 233 23.31 6.41 3.76
CA VAL A 233 22.05 7.16 3.77
C VAL A 233 21.25 6.76 2.53
N TRP A 234 19.93 6.71 2.69
CA TRP A 234 19.00 6.47 1.61
C TRP A 234 17.84 7.44 1.72
N ASP A 235 17.62 8.23 0.68
CA ASP A 235 16.73 9.40 0.75
C ASP A 235 15.27 9.02 0.85
N LEU A 236 14.82 8.05 0.04
CA LEU A 236 13.42 7.63 0.02
C LEU A 236 13.31 6.13 -0.24
N LEU A 237 12.72 5.39 0.69
CA LEU A 237 12.41 3.97 0.52
C LEU A 237 10.90 3.78 0.40
N GLY A 238 10.45 3.36 -0.79
CA GLY A 238 9.07 3.02 -1.08
C GLY A 238 8.53 1.91 -0.18
N ALA A 239 7.21 1.86 -0.01
CA ALA A 239 6.55 0.81 0.74
C ALA A 239 6.74 -0.55 0.06
N GLY A 240 7.04 -1.59 0.86
CA GLY A 240 7.44 -2.91 0.35
C GLY A 240 8.87 -2.98 -0.24
N GLY A 241 9.54 -1.85 -0.40
CA GLY A 241 10.92 -1.78 -0.87
C GLY A 241 11.93 -2.21 0.20
N ALA A 242 13.13 -2.56 -0.25
CA ALA A 242 14.27 -2.80 0.64
C ALA A 242 15.57 -2.30 0.03
N VAL A 243 16.48 -1.83 0.88
CA VAL A 243 17.82 -1.40 0.53
C VAL A 243 18.84 -2.20 1.34
N THR A 244 19.94 -2.56 0.70
CA THR A 244 21.06 -3.24 1.35
C THR A 244 22.28 -2.33 1.37
N PHE A 245 22.83 -2.12 2.56
CA PHE A 245 24.10 -1.46 2.79
C PHE A 245 25.19 -2.50 3.08
N THR A 246 26.32 -2.42 2.39
CA THR A 246 27.46 -3.34 2.59
C THR A 246 28.69 -2.56 3.02
N TYR A 247 29.31 -2.98 4.11
CA TYR A 247 30.53 -2.39 4.65
C TYR A 247 31.60 -3.47 4.80
N ARG A 248 32.84 -3.19 4.43
CA ARG A 248 33.97 -4.11 4.61
C ARG A 248 34.95 -3.55 5.62
N HIS A 249 35.28 -4.37 6.61
CA HIS A 249 36.22 -4.06 7.67
C HIS A 249 37.41 -4.99 7.61
N THR A 250 38.62 -4.43 7.55
CA THR A 250 39.85 -5.22 7.67
C THR A 250 40.24 -5.30 9.12
N VAL A 251 40.26 -6.50 9.66
CA VAL A 251 40.64 -6.75 11.05
C VAL A 251 42.08 -6.31 11.27
N THR A 252 42.33 -5.48 12.27
CA THR A 252 43.65 -4.96 12.56
C THR A 252 44.26 -5.66 13.77
N GLN A 253 45.59 -5.67 13.84
CA GLN A 253 46.32 -6.24 14.97
C GLN A 253 45.98 -5.53 16.30
N ALA A 254 45.65 -4.22 16.25
CA ALA A 254 45.31 -3.44 17.43
C ALA A 254 43.99 -3.89 18.10
N GLU A 255 43.04 -4.41 17.32
CA GLU A 255 41.74 -4.89 17.83
C GLU A 255 41.88 -6.14 18.72
N PHE A 256 42.93 -6.94 18.49
CA PHE A 256 43.26 -8.09 19.34
C PHE A 256 44.08 -7.72 20.57
N GLU A 257 44.82 -6.60 20.51
CA GLU A 257 45.68 -6.14 21.61
C GLU A 257 44.91 -5.29 22.65
N ALA A 258 43.67 -4.89 22.33
CA ALA A 258 42.79 -4.09 23.17
C ALA A 258 41.81 -4.90 24.07
N GLN A 259 41.82 -6.23 24.01
CA GLN A 259 40.98 -7.14 24.84
C GLN A 259 41.74 -7.71 26.04
#